data_AF-A0A424HAV6-F1
#
_entry.id   AF-A0A424HAV6-F1
#
_cell.length_a   1.000
_cell.length_b   1.000
_cell.length_c   1.000
_cell.angle_alpha   90.00
_cell.angle_beta   90.00
_cell.angle_gamma   90.00
#
_symmetry.space_group_name_H-M   'P 1'
#
loop_
_entity.id
_entity.type
_entity.pdbx_description
1 polymer ?
#
loop_
_entity_poly.entity_id
_entity_poly.type
_entity_poly.pdbx_seq_one_letter_code
_entity_poly.pdbx_strand_id
1 'polypeptide(L)'
;MDISTELEKAINEQIGIEFAASSAYLSMAAYFEQNAFDGFLKWMHLQSEEEHMHAMKFYQYLIDRGGVARIPSIPAPEWNFDSVIKVFEASLDQEREVTRHIYDL
;
A
#
# COMPACT_ATOMS: atom_id res chain seq x y z
N MET A 1 -12.81 20.42 13.23
CA MET A 1 -12.15 19.91 14.45
C MET A 1 -10.73 19.67 14.00
N ASP A 2 -9.83 20.59 14.34
CA ASP A 2 -8.60 20.77 13.57
C ASP A 2 -7.59 19.68 13.90
N ILE A 3 -7.07 19.02 12.87
CA ILE A 3 -5.96 18.07 12.95
C ILE A 3 -4.64 18.83 13.16
N SER A 4 -3.70 18.28 13.94
CA SER A 4 -2.38 18.90 14.09
C SER A 4 -1.59 18.81 12.79
N THR A 5 -0.66 19.75 12.60
CA THR A 5 0.22 19.76 11.42
C THR A 5 1.08 18.51 11.33
N GLU A 6 1.50 17.98 12.47
CA GLU A 6 2.28 16.75 12.60
C GLU A 6 1.47 15.54 12.14
N LEU A 7 0.23 15.40 12.62
CA LEU A 7 -0.62 14.27 12.25
C LEU A 7 -1.12 14.37 10.80
N GLU A 8 -1.43 15.58 10.31
CA GLU A 8 -1.75 15.79 8.88
C GLU A 8 -0.58 15.32 7.99
N LYS A 9 0.65 15.66 8.36
CA LYS A 9 1.83 15.22 7.61
C LYS A 9 1.96 13.70 7.65
N ALA A 10 1.87 13.09 8.83
CA ALA A 10 2.01 11.64 9.00
C ALA A 10 0.92 10.86 8.24
N ILE A 11 -0.34 11.35 8.23
CA ILE A 11 -1.41 10.73 7.46
C ILE A 11 -1.18 10.87 5.94
N ASN A 12 -0.66 12.01 5.46
CA ASN A 12 -0.30 12.15 4.05
C ASN A 12 0.81 11.17 3.64
N GLU A 13 1.78 10.94 4.52
CA GLU A 13 2.81 9.90 4.32
C GLU A 13 2.20 8.50 4.29
N GLN A 14 1.28 8.20 5.23
CA GLN A 14 0.56 6.92 5.26
C GLN A 14 -0.26 6.67 3.99
N ILE A 15 -0.97 7.68 3.46
CA ILE A 15 -1.69 7.57 2.18
C ILE A 15 -0.74 7.13 1.06
N GLY A 16 0.48 7.69 1.03
CA GLY A 16 1.52 7.29 0.08
C GLY A 16 2.00 5.85 0.26
N ILE A 17 2.18 5.42 1.51
CA ILE A 17 2.56 4.05 1.86
C ILE A 17 1.51 3.04 1.39
N GLU A 18 0.22 3.29 1.66
CA GLU A 18 -0.86 2.39 1.24
C GLU A 18 -1.00 2.34 -0.30
N PHE A 19 -0.83 3.46 -1.00
CA PHE A 19 -0.81 3.44 -2.47
C PHE A 19 0.44 2.72 -3.04
N ALA A 20 1.58 2.82 -2.37
CA ALA A 20 2.78 2.07 -2.74
C ALA A 20 2.55 0.57 -2.54
N ALA A 21 1.94 0.16 -1.42
CA ALA A 21 1.56 -1.21 -1.12
C ALA A 21 0.56 -1.77 -2.16
N SER A 22 -0.46 -0.99 -2.51
CA SER A 22 -1.42 -1.32 -3.58
C SER A 22 -0.72 -1.57 -4.91
N SER A 23 0.23 -0.70 -5.29
CA SER A 23 1.00 -0.82 -6.53
C SER A 23 1.96 -2.01 -6.51
N ALA A 24 2.56 -2.31 -5.36
CA ALA A 24 3.44 -3.47 -5.18
C ALA A 24 2.66 -4.78 -5.34
N TYR A 25 1.48 -4.91 -4.73
CA TYR A 25 0.61 -6.07 -4.94
C TYR A 25 0.20 -6.24 -6.41
N LEU A 26 -0.05 -5.15 -7.13
CA LEU A 26 -0.32 -5.22 -8.58
C LEU A 26 0.91 -5.71 -9.37
N SER A 27 2.12 -5.33 -8.98
CA SER A 27 3.36 -5.83 -9.58
C SER A 27 3.59 -7.32 -9.29
N MET A 28 3.30 -7.75 -8.06
CA MET A 28 3.33 -9.18 -7.68
C MET A 28 2.30 -10.00 -8.45
N ALA A 29 1.10 -9.45 -8.68
CA ALA A 29 0.08 -10.04 -9.55
C ALA A 29 0.62 -10.27 -10.96
N ALA A 30 1.28 -9.27 -11.56
CA ALA A 30 1.88 -9.39 -12.89
C ALA A 30 2.93 -10.52 -12.98
N TYR A 31 3.70 -10.76 -11.92
CA TYR A 31 4.60 -11.92 -11.85
C TYR A 31 3.83 -13.25 -11.92
N PHE A 32 2.74 -13.39 -11.16
CA PHE A 32 1.95 -14.63 -11.17
C PHE A 32 1.19 -14.83 -12.48
N GLU A 33 0.76 -13.75 -13.14
CA GLU A 33 0.15 -13.82 -14.47
C GLU A 33 1.13 -14.36 -15.51
N GLN A 34 2.37 -13.86 -15.52
CA GLN A 34 3.43 -14.33 -16.43
C GLN A 34 3.81 -15.81 -16.21
N ASN A 35 3.64 -16.31 -14.98
CA ASN A 35 4.00 -17.67 -14.59
C ASN A 35 2.78 -18.63 -14.49
N ALA A 36 1.60 -18.21 -14.96
CA ALA A 36 0.36 -18.99 -14.98
C ALA A 36 -0.10 -19.52 -13.60
N PHE A 37 0.04 -18.71 -12.55
CA PHE A 37 -0.41 -19.02 -11.19
C PHE A 37 -1.72 -18.28 -10.83
N ASP A 38 -2.83 -18.67 -11.46
CA ASP A 38 -4.13 -17.97 -11.37
C ASP A 38 -4.67 -17.75 -9.95
N GLY A 39 -4.41 -18.69 -9.04
CA GLY A 39 -4.84 -18.56 -7.64
C GLY A 39 -4.13 -17.42 -6.91
N PHE A 40 -2.81 -17.35 -7.06
CA PHE A 40 -2.00 -16.30 -6.45
C PHE A 40 -2.21 -14.95 -7.14
N LEU A 41 -2.38 -14.94 -8.46
CA LEU A 41 -2.77 -13.76 -9.23
C LEU A 41 -4.03 -13.11 -8.63
N LYS A 42 -5.10 -13.88 -8.46
CA LYS A 42 -6.37 -13.38 -7.90
C LYS A 42 -6.19 -12.85 -6.48
N TRP A 43 -5.40 -13.55 -5.66
CA TRP A 43 -5.12 -13.11 -4.30
C TRP A 43 -4.38 -11.76 -4.26
N MET A 44 -3.33 -11.61 -5.09
CA MET A 44 -2.58 -10.35 -5.17
C MET A 44 -3.42 -9.19 -5.70
N HIS A 45 -4.34 -9.42 -6.64
CA HIS A 45 -5.29 -8.39 -7.06
C HIS A 45 -6.21 -7.94 -5.93
N LEU A 46 -6.74 -8.88 -5.14
CA LEU A 46 -7.58 -8.55 -3.99
C LEU A 46 -6.80 -7.73 -2.95
N GLN A 47 -5.54 -8.08 -2.67
CA GLN A 47 -4.72 -7.26 -1.77
C GLN A 47 -4.43 -5.87 -2.33
N SER A 48 -4.18 -5.75 -3.64
CA SER A 48 -4.01 -4.44 -4.29
C SER A 48 -5.25 -3.54 -4.12
N GLU A 49 -6.45 -4.10 -4.25
CA GLU A 49 -7.71 -3.41 -4.01
C GLU A 49 -7.91 -3.05 -2.52
N GLU A 50 -7.52 -3.95 -1.61
CA GLU A 50 -7.58 -3.73 -0.16
C GLU A 50 -6.70 -2.54 0.27
N GLU A 51 -5.44 -2.49 -0.18
CA GLU A 51 -4.55 -1.38 0.16
C GLU A 51 -4.98 -0.06 -0.48
N HIS A 52 -5.55 -0.10 -1.68
CA HIS A 52 -6.17 1.09 -2.26
C HIS A 52 -7.30 1.62 -1.36
N MET A 53 -8.14 0.72 -0.86
CA MET A 53 -9.22 1.06 0.07
C MET A 53 -8.67 1.59 1.41
N HIS A 54 -7.55 1.08 1.91
CA HIS A 54 -6.85 1.65 3.08
C HIS A 54 -6.39 3.08 2.83
N ALA A 55 -5.72 3.34 1.70
CA ALA A 55 -5.29 4.68 1.32
C ALA A 55 -6.48 5.67 1.29
N MET A 56 -7.59 5.23 0.71
CA MET A 56 -8.81 6.05 0.61
C MET A 56 -9.49 6.30 1.96
N LYS A 57 -9.38 5.39 2.93
CA LYS A 57 -9.86 5.63 4.30
C LYS A 57 -9.06 6.74 4.99
N PHE A 58 -7.73 6.71 4.88
CA PHE A 58 -6.87 7.78 5.42
C PHE A 58 -7.12 9.12 4.73
N TYR A 59 -7.24 9.10 3.40
CA TYR A 59 -7.62 10.26 2.61
C TYR A 59 -8.93 10.88 3.13
N GLN A 60 -9.99 10.09 3.24
CA GLN A 60 -11.30 10.58 3.66
C GLN A 60 -11.26 11.10 5.09
N TYR A 61 -10.60 10.38 6.00
CA TYR A 61 -10.42 10.81 7.38
C TYR A 61 -9.74 12.18 7.43
N LEU A 62 -8.66 12.39 6.68
CA LEU A 62 -7.94 13.67 6.69
C LEU A 62 -8.85 14.84 6.26
N ILE A 63 -9.63 14.65 5.20
CA ILE A 63 -10.60 15.65 4.71
C ILE A 63 -11.69 15.92 5.75
N ASP A 64 -12.24 14.88 6.39
CA ASP A 64 -13.28 15.01 7.43
C ASP A 64 -12.78 15.79 8.65
N ARG A 65 -11.47 15.77 8.90
CA ARG A 65 -10.80 16.52 9.96
C ARG A 65 -10.37 17.93 9.54
N GLY A 66 -10.72 18.37 8.34
CA GLY A 66 -10.39 19.69 7.80
C GLY A 66 -8.93 19.83 7.35
N GLY A 67 -8.20 18.71 7.22
CA GLY A 67 -6.85 18.70 6.71
C GLY A 67 -6.78 18.71 5.19
N VAL A 68 -5.56 18.83 4.65
CA VAL A 68 -5.31 18.82 3.20
C VAL A 68 -4.61 17.53 2.77
N ALA A 69 -5.27 16.75 1.93
CA ALA A 69 -4.69 15.57 1.31
C ALA A 69 -3.71 15.95 0.19
N ARG A 70 -2.42 15.72 0.42
CA ARG A 70 -1.31 15.90 -0.52
C ARG A 70 -0.75 14.54 -0.86
N ILE A 71 -1.22 13.98 -1.97
CA ILE A 71 -0.79 12.65 -2.44
C ILE A 71 0.69 12.73 -2.85
N PRO A 72 1.60 11.98 -2.20
CA PRO A 72 3.02 12.05 -2.51
C PRO A 72 3.34 11.28 -3.80
N SER A 73 4.57 11.45 -4.30
CA SER A 73 5.09 10.59 -5.36
C SER A 73 5.24 9.16 -4.85
N ILE A 74 4.76 8.19 -5.64
CA ILE A 74 4.84 6.77 -5.33
C ILE A 74 6.04 6.17 -6.06
N PRO A 75 6.97 5.47 -5.39
CA PRO A 75 8.09 4.81 -6.05
C PRO A 75 7.58 3.65 -6.92
N ALA A 76 8.32 3.35 -8.00
CA ALA A 76 8.02 2.17 -8.80
C ALA A 76 8.20 0.89 -7.96
N PRO A 77 7.25 -0.07 -8.03
CA PRO A 77 7.37 -1.32 -7.29
C PRO A 77 8.45 -2.24 -7.88
N GLU A 78 8.96 -3.17 -7.05
CA GLU A 78 9.75 -4.30 -7.53
C GLU A 78 8.90 -5.15 -8.49
N TRP A 79 9.50 -5.61 -9.58
CA TRP A 79 8.81 -6.34 -10.65
C TRP A 79 9.50 -7.65 -11.00
N ASN A 80 10.75 -7.85 -10.55
CA ASN A 80 11.51 -9.05 -10.82
C ASN A 80 11.61 -9.92 -9.57
N PHE A 81 10.96 -11.08 -9.60
CA PHE A 81 10.95 -12.04 -8.50
C PHE A 81 11.50 -13.39 -8.95
N ASP A 82 12.39 -13.99 -8.16
CA ASP A 82 13.05 -15.26 -8.53
C ASP A 82 12.15 -16.49 -8.30
N SER A 83 11.14 -16.37 -7.43
CA SER A 83 10.24 -17.48 -7.09
C SER A 83 8.96 -17.01 -6.40
N VAL A 84 7.95 -17.87 -6.36
CA VAL A 84 6.73 -17.69 -5.57
C VAL A 84 7.03 -17.35 -4.10
N ILE A 85 8.01 -18.03 -3.49
CA ILE A 85 8.41 -17.78 -2.09
C ILE A 85 8.92 -16.35 -1.94
N LYS A 86 9.72 -15.86 -2.89
CA LYS A 86 10.27 -14.49 -2.85
C LYS A 86 9.17 -13.43 -2.95
N VAL A 87 8.12 -13.68 -3.72
CA VAL A 87 6.95 -12.78 -3.77
C VAL A 87 6.27 -12.70 -2.40
N PHE A 88 6.02 -13.85 -1.75
CA PHE A 88 5.35 -13.84 -0.45
C PHE A 88 6.23 -13.30 0.68
N GLU A 89 7.55 -13.54 0.66
CA GLU A 89 8.50 -12.89 1.56
C GLU A 89 8.45 -11.37 1.41
N ALA A 90 8.45 -10.85 0.19
CA ALA A 90 8.30 -9.43 -0.08
C ALA A 90 6.97 -8.87 0.43
N SER A 91 5.86 -9.60 0.23
CA SER A 91 4.55 -9.19 0.75
C SER A 91 4.50 -9.17 2.28
N LEU A 92 5.15 -10.12 2.96
CA LEU A 92 5.19 -10.17 4.42
C LEU A 92 6.01 -9.02 4.99
N ASP A 93 7.14 -8.70 4.38
CA ASP A 93 7.98 -7.59 4.81
C ASP A 93 7.27 -6.25 4.58
N GLN A 94 6.55 -6.09 3.47
CA GLN A 94 5.69 -4.93 3.25
C GLN A 94 4.64 -4.77 4.37
N GLU A 95 3.90 -5.82 4.71
CA GLU A 95 2.87 -5.76 5.77
C GLU A 95 3.44 -5.40 7.14
N ARG A 96 4.65 -5.89 7.45
CA ARG A 96 5.37 -5.52 8.68
C ARG A 96 5.73 -4.03 8.70
N GLU A 97 6.17 -3.50 7.57
CA GLU A 97 6.51 -2.08 7.45
C GLU A 97 5.27 -1.19 7.55
N VAL A 98 4.16 -1.54 6.86
CA VAL A 98 2.87 -0.86 6.99
C VAL A 98 2.40 -0.86 8.44
N THR A 99 2.47 -2.02 9.11
CA THR A 99 2.13 -2.15 10.54
C THR A 99 2.99 -1.23 11.42
N ARG A 100 4.30 -1.16 11.17
CA ARG A 100 5.19 -0.26 11.92
C ARG A 100 4.80 1.19 11.71
N HIS A 101 4.52 1.61 10.47
CA HIS A 101 4.10 2.96 10.17
C HIS A 101 2.79 3.33 10.89
N ILE A 102 1.84 2.41 10.99
CA ILE A 102 0.61 2.61 11.78
C ILE A 102 0.93 2.84 13.27
N TYR A 103 1.89 2.10 13.85
CA TYR A 103 2.30 2.32 15.25
C TYR A 103 3.01 3.65 15.49
N ASP A 104 3.62 4.23 14.45
CA ASP A 104 4.32 5.51 14.50
C ASP A 104 3.39 6.73 14.30
N LEU A 105 2.11 6.51 13.93
CA LEU A 105 1.06 7.54 13.81
C LEU A 105 0.53 8.03 15.17
#